data_AF-A0A959EVN6-F1
#
_entry.id   AF-A0A959EVN6-F1
#
_cell.length_a   1.000
_cell.length_b   1.000
_cell.length_c   1.000
_cell.angle_alpha   90.00
_cell.angle_beta   90.00
_cell.angle_gamma   90.00
#
_symmetry.space_group_name_H-M   'P 1'
#
loop_
_entity.id
_entity.type
_entity.pdbx_description
1 polymer ?
#
loop_
_entity_poly.entity_id
_entity_poly.type
_entity_poly.pdbx_seq_one_letter_code
_entity_poly.pdbx_strand_id
1 'polypeptide(L)'
;LRELKEVGYSDAQIAWLLRIEEDEVTAYRKKLNIRRTYKMVDTCAAEFQAQTPYFYSTFDKENESQPVSDKKKVIVLGSGPNRIGQGIEFDYCCVHGLLAIKDVGYEAIMVNCNPETVSTDFDVADKLYFEPIFWEHLEEILELEKPEGVIVQLGGQTALKLAKIFHEKGIPIIGTSFPNMDLAEDRGAFSDLLKA
;
A
#
# COMPACT_ATOMS: atom_id res chain seq x y z
N LEU A 1 3.22 10.73 -22.15
CA LEU A 1 3.16 9.82 -20.98
C LEU A 1 3.39 10.58 -19.67
N ARG A 2 4.52 11.29 -19.49
CA ARG A 2 4.76 12.11 -18.29
C ARG A 2 3.60 13.06 -17.97
N GLU A 3 3.18 13.86 -18.96
CA GLU A 3 2.03 14.77 -18.80
C GLU A 3 0.74 14.04 -18.35
N LEU A 4 0.47 12.84 -18.89
CA LEU A 4 -0.70 12.04 -18.48
C LEU A 4 -0.60 11.62 -17.01
N LYS A 5 0.60 11.26 -16.54
CA LYS A 5 0.84 10.88 -15.15
C LYS A 5 0.78 12.09 -14.21
N GLU A 6 1.29 13.24 -14.64
CA GLU A 6 1.23 14.51 -13.89
C GLU A 6 -0.21 15.00 -13.68
N VAL A 7 -1.13 14.72 -14.62
CA VAL A 7 -2.57 15.01 -14.45
C VAL A 7 -3.37 13.86 -13.83
N GLY A 8 -2.70 12.77 -13.40
CA GLY A 8 -3.31 11.72 -12.58
C GLY A 8 -3.90 10.51 -13.31
N TYR A 9 -3.63 10.31 -14.61
CA TYR A 9 -4.08 9.07 -15.29
C TYR A 9 -3.35 7.84 -14.73
N SER A 10 -4.11 6.79 -14.41
CA SER A 10 -3.54 5.50 -14.01
C SER A 10 -2.99 4.74 -15.22
N ASP A 11 -2.06 3.83 -14.97
CA ASP A 11 -1.50 2.95 -16.00
C ASP A 11 -2.63 2.11 -16.62
N ALA A 12 -3.60 1.65 -15.80
CA ALA A 12 -4.80 0.95 -16.25
C ALA A 12 -5.68 1.79 -17.21
N GLN A 13 -5.88 3.09 -16.94
CA GLN A 13 -6.67 3.97 -17.81
C GLN A 13 -5.98 4.19 -19.16
N ILE A 14 -4.66 4.38 -19.14
CA ILE A 14 -3.85 4.55 -20.35
C ILE A 14 -3.87 3.25 -21.16
N ALA A 15 -3.70 2.10 -20.50
CA ALA A 15 -3.74 0.78 -21.12
C ALA A 15 -5.09 0.53 -21.80
N TRP A 16 -6.19 0.86 -21.12
CA TRP A 16 -7.54 0.75 -21.67
C TRP A 16 -7.74 1.60 -22.93
N LEU A 17 -7.24 2.85 -22.94
CA LEU A 17 -7.32 3.74 -24.10
C LEU A 17 -6.49 3.22 -25.28
N LEU A 18 -5.32 2.65 -25.00
CA LEU A 18 -4.38 2.14 -26.00
C LEU A 18 -4.67 0.69 -26.44
N ARG A 19 -5.59 -0.01 -25.76
CA ARG A 19 -5.93 -1.42 -25.99
C ARG A 19 -4.72 -2.35 -25.83
N ILE A 20 -3.94 -2.12 -24.78
CA ILE A 20 -2.78 -2.92 -24.36
C ILE A 20 -2.93 -3.32 -22.89
N GLU A 21 -2.03 -4.15 -22.38
CA GLU A 21 -2.04 -4.56 -20.98
C GLU A 21 -1.48 -3.46 -20.06
N GLU A 22 -1.94 -3.41 -18.81
CA GLU A 22 -1.49 -2.44 -17.81
C GLU A 22 0.03 -2.53 -17.57
N ASP A 23 0.55 -3.76 -17.48
CA ASP A 23 1.97 -4.03 -17.28
C ASP A 23 2.85 -3.47 -18.42
N GLU A 24 2.32 -3.38 -19.65
CA GLU A 24 3.06 -2.78 -20.78
C GLU A 24 3.23 -1.27 -20.59
N VAL A 25 2.19 -0.59 -20.09
CA VAL A 25 2.25 0.84 -19.77
C VAL A 25 3.24 1.07 -18.62
N THR A 26 3.13 0.29 -17.54
CA THR A 26 4.02 0.40 -16.38
C THR A 26 5.48 0.15 -16.76
N ALA A 27 5.76 -0.89 -17.55
CA ALA A 27 7.11 -1.19 -18.02
C ALA A 27 7.69 -0.06 -18.89
N TYR A 28 6.90 0.46 -19.83
CA TYR A 28 7.32 1.56 -20.69
C TYR A 28 7.55 2.85 -19.90
N ARG A 29 6.67 3.16 -18.96
CA ARG A 29 6.78 4.31 -18.04
C ARG A 29 8.07 4.24 -17.21
N LYS A 30 8.36 3.08 -16.60
CA LYS A 30 9.59 2.84 -15.82
C LYS A 30 10.85 2.93 -16.69
N LYS A 31 10.81 2.45 -17.94
CA LYS A 31 11.92 2.58 -18.91
C LYS A 31 12.26 4.05 -19.21
N LEU A 32 11.25 4.93 -19.22
CA LEU A 32 11.44 6.37 -19.39
C LEU A 32 11.80 7.10 -18.08
N ASN A 33 12.06 6.36 -16.99
CA ASN A 33 12.30 6.91 -15.66
C ASN A 33 11.18 7.85 -15.17
N ILE A 34 9.94 7.56 -15.56
CA ILE A 34 8.75 8.26 -15.07
C ILE A 34 8.27 7.48 -13.84
N ARG A 35 8.76 7.83 -12.65
CA ARG A 35 8.41 7.18 -11.38
C ARG A 35 7.69 8.17 -10.48
N ARG A 36 6.89 7.65 -9.55
CA ARG A 36 6.30 8.44 -8.48
C ARG A 36 7.42 8.95 -7.58
N THR A 37 7.27 10.19 -7.17
CA THR A 37 7.99 10.81 -6.07
C THR A 37 7.01 11.03 -4.94
N TYR A 38 7.47 10.91 -3.70
CA TYR A 38 6.62 11.10 -2.54
C TYR A 38 6.97 12.44 -1.89
N LYS A 39 5.95 13.27 -1.70
CA LYS A 39 6.04 14.59 -1.08
C LYS A 39 5.49 14.51 0.33
N MET A 40 6.11 15.22 1.25
CA MET A 40 5.68 15.29 2.63
C MET A 40 4.53 16.29 2.76
N VAL A 41 3.50 15.93 3.50
CA VAL A 41 2.48 16.89 3.92
C VAL A 41 3.10 17.74 5.02
N ASP A 42 3.36 19.00 4.68
CA ASP A 42 3.69 20.02 5.64
C ASP A 42 2.55 21.04 5.72
N THR A 43 2.32 21.62 6.89
CA THR A 43 1.24 22.60 7.08
C THR A 43 1.64 24.01 6.60
N CYS A 44 2.78 24.14 5.92
CA CYS A 44 3.45 25.43 5.70
C CYS A 44 4.02 25.63 4.28
N ALA A 45 3.63 24.80 3.32
CA ALA A 45 4.13 24.80 1.95
C ALA A 45 5.67 24.87 1.85
N ALA A 46 6.36 24.02 2.62
CA ALA A 46 7.81 23.94 2.76
C ALA A 46 8.52 25.18 3.29
N GLU A 47 7.81 26.12 3.94
CA GLU A 47 8.44 27.26 4.64
C GLU A 47 9.32 26.78 5.80
N PHE A 48 8.90 25.70 6.46
CA PHE A 48 9.63 25.03 7.54
C PHE A 48 9.83 23.56 7.22
N GLN A 49 10.91 22.98 7.75
CA GLN A 49 11.16 21.55 7.62
C GLN A 49 10.12 20.78 8.43
N ALA A 50 9.20 20.08 7.75
CA ALA A 50 8.28 19.18 8.41
C ALA A 50 9.00 17.96 8.97
N GLN A 51 8.52 17.50 10.12
CA GLN A 51 9.04 16.31 10.81
C GLN A 51 8.02 15.17 10.82
N THR A 52 6.81 15.40 10.30
CA THR A 52 5.74 14.41 10.25
C THR A 52 5.89 13.51 9.02
N PRO A 53 6.06 12.18 9.19
CA PRO A 53 6.33 11.25 8.09
C PRO A 53 5.03 10.88 7.34
N TYR A 54 4.30 11.89 6.89
CA TYR A 54 3.06 11.80 6.13
C TYR A 54 3.36 12.12 4.66
N PHE A 55 3.22 11.13 3.79
CA PHE A 55 3.53 11.24 2.37
C PHE A 55 2.31 11.04 1.46
N TYR A 56 2.35 11.71 0.31
CA TYR A 56 1.52 11.42 -0.86
C TYR A 56 2.39 11.42 -2.12
N SER A 57 1.94 10.74 -3.15
CA SER A 57 2.66 10.53 -4.40
C SER A 57 2.27 11.56 -5.46
N THR A 58 3.25 11.92 -6.26
CA THR A 58 3.11 12.78 -7.43
C THR A 58 4.19 12.42 -8.45
N PHE A 59 4.15 13.02 -9.64
CA PHE A 59 5.18 12.85 -10.67
C PHE A 59 6.07 14.08 -10.76
N ASP A 60 6.80 14.36 -9.69
CA ASP A 60 7.72 15.50 -9.60
C ASP A 60 9.19 15.05 -9.74
N LYS A 61 10.15 15.95 -9.49
CA LYS A 61 11.58 15.70 -9.62
C LYS A 61 12.22 15.15 -8.36
N GLU A 62 11.74 15.55 -7.19
CA GLU A 62 12.36 15.26 -5.89
C GLU A 62 11.46 14.37 -5.04
N ASN A 63 12.05 13.30 -4.50
CA ASN A 63 11.40 12.41 -3.55
C ASN A 63 11.84 12.77 -2.12
N GLU A 64 10.88 13.16 -1.29
CA GLU A 64 11.09 13.55 0.11
C GLU A 64 10.91 12.37 1.07
N SER A 65 10.38 11.24 0.60
CA SER A 65 10.30 10.03 1.41
C SER A 65 11.65 9.32 1.46
N GLN A 66 12.43 9.74 2.46
CA GLN A 66 13.75 9.18 2.77
C GLN A 66 13.64 8.06 3.81
N PRO A 67 14.62 7.14 3.90
CA PRO A 67 14.67 6.16 4.99
C PRO A 67 14.65 6.87 6.35
N VAL A 68 13.75 6.46 7.23
CA VAL A 68 13.63 7.02 8.59
C VAL A 68 14.61 6.33 9.53
N SER A 69 14.88 5.04 9.30
CA SER A 69 15.86 4.27 10.07
C SER A 69 16.48 3.13 9.25
N ASP A 70 17.51 2.48 9.82
CA ASP A 70 18.08 1.23 9.31
C ASP A 70 17.31 -0.02 9.76
N LYS A 71 16.17 0.16 10.44
CA LYS A 71 15.34 -0.97 10.90
C LYS A 71 14.74 -1.69 9.71
N LYS A 72 14.43 -2.97 9.92
CA LYS A 72 13.59 -3.72 9.00
C LYS A 72 12.18 -3.12 9.00
N LYS A 73 11.58 -3.03 7.81
CA LYS A 73 10.28 -2.40 7.61
C LYS A 73 9.18 -3.43 7.41
N VAL A 74 8.01 -3.17 7.97
CA VAL A 74 6.80 -3.93 7.70
C VAL A 74 5.72 -2.97 7.23
N ILE A 75 5.09 -3.30 6.10
CA ILE A 75 3.96 -2.52 5.58
C ILE A 75 2.65 -3.14 6.06
N VAL A 76 1.72 -2.32 6.54
CA VAL A 76 0.33 -2.68 6.78
C VAL A 76 -0.54 -2.01 5.73
N LEU A 77 -1.37 -2.80 5.05
CA LEU A 77 -2.36 -2.28 4.09
C LEU A 77 -3.70 -2.02 4.80
N GLY A 78 -4.20 -0.80 4.68
CA GLY A 78 -5.50 -0.39 5.17
C GLY A 78 -6.67 -0.90 4.32
N SER A 79 -7.88 -0.56 4.77
CA SER A 79 -9.13 -0.94 4.10
C SER A 79 -9.56 -0.03 2.97
N GLY A 80 -9.00 1.19 2.89
CA GLY A 80 -9.56 2.25 2.07
C GLY A 80 -10.89 2.77 2.67
N PRO A 81 -11.77 3.37 1.84
CA PRO A 81 -12.99 4.02 2.34
C PRO A 81 -13.95 3.02 3.01
N ASN A 82 -14.57 3.46 4.11
CA ASN A 82 -15.55 2.67 4.84
C ASN A 82 -16.81 2.39 4.00
N ARG A 83 -17.34 1.17 4.12
CA ARG A 83 -18.62 0.74 3.53
C ARG A 83 -19.30 -0.30 4.41
N ILE A 84 -20.58 -0.56 4.18
CA ILE A 84 -21.29 -1.62 4.90
C ILE A 84 -20.54 -2.96 4.72
N GLY A 85 -20.17 -3.59 5.84
CA GLY A 85 -19.35 -4.81 5.86
C GLY A 85 -17.84 -4.58 5.88
N GLN A 86 -17.37 -3.33 5.75
CA GLN A 86 -15.97 -2.91 5.90
C GLN A 86 -15.90 -1.55 6.57
N GLY A 87 -15.99 -1.55 7.90
CA GLY A 87 -16.00 -0.35 8.70
C GLY A 87 -14.71 -0.16 9.50
N ILE A 88 -14.87 0.60 10.58
CA ILE A 88 -13.80 0.99 11.50
C ILE A 88 -13.14 -0.19 12.22
N GLU A 89 -13.76 -1.37 12.22
CA GLU A 89 -13.21 -2.57 12.83
C GLU A 89 -11.88 -2.99 12.18
N PHE A 90 -11.76 -2.81 10.86
CA PHE A 90 -10.52 -3.07 10.13
C PHE A 90 -9.47 -1.99 10.40
N ASP A 91 -9.90 -0.74 10.54
CA ASP A 91 -9.01 0.35 10.93
C ASP A 91 -8.39 0.11 12.32
N TYR A 92 -9.22 -0.29 13.28
CA TYR A 92 -8.79 -0.67 14.62
C TYR A 92 -7.72 -1.77 14.58
N CYS A 93 -7.94 -2.83 13.79
CA CYS A 93 -6.97 -3.90 13.58
C CYS A 93 -5.65 -3.38 13.00
N CYS A 94 -5.69 -2.50 11.99
CA CYS A 94 -4.50 -1.88 11.41
C CYS A 94 -3.71 -1.06 12.43
N VAL A 95 -4.38 -0.22 13.24
CA VAL A 95 -3.75 0.58 14.30
C VAL A 95 -3.02 -0.32 15.29
N HIS A 96 -3.69 -1.35 15.81
CA HIS A 96 -3.06 -2.28 16.74
C HIS A 96 -1.90 -3.08 16.11
N GLY A 97 -2.01 -3.42 14.82
CA GLY A 97 -0.93 -4.04 14.07
C GLY A 97 0.31 -3.14 13.98
N LEU A 98 0.13 -1.86 13.65
CA LEU A 98 1.21 -0.87 13.58
C LEU A 98 1.90 -0.70 14.93
N LEU A 99 1.13 -0.54 16.00
CA LEU A 99 1.67 -0.42 17.36
C LEU A 99 2.50 -1.66 17.74
N ALA A 100 1.98 -2.87 17.48
CA ALA A 100 2.68 -4.11 17.78
C ALA A 100 4.00 -4.25 16.99
N ILE A 101 4.02 -3.84 15.72
CA ILE A 101 5.24 -3.84 14.87
C ILE A 101 6.30 -2.91 15.47
N LYS A 102 5.90 -1.71 15.90
CA LYS A 102 6.81 -0.74 16.55
C LYS A 102 7.36 -1.31 17.85
N ASP A 103 6.52 -1.94 18.67
CA ASP A 103 6.90 -2.55 19.95
C ASP A 103 7.95 -3.66 19.80
N VAL A 104 7.91 -4.42 18.70
CA VAL A 104 8.92 -5.45 18.40
C VAL A 104 10.15 -4.92 17.66
N GLY A 105 10.28 -3.59 17.52
CA GLY A 105 11.50 -2.92 17.03
C GLY A 105 11.60 -2.74 15.52
N TYR A 106 10.51 -2.95 14.79
CA TYR A 106 10.42 -2.73 13.35
C TYR A 106 10.03 -1.29 13.00
N GLU A 107 10.30 -0.87 11.78
CA GLU A 107 9.72 0.35 11.19
C GLU A 107 8.34 -0.01 10.61
N ALA A 108 7.28 0.55 11.19
CA ALA A 108 5.91 0.31 10.80
C ALA A 108 5.45 1.33 9.76
N ILE A 109 5.06 0.85 8.59
CA ILE A 109 4.63 1.69 7.47
C ILE A 109 3.14 1.43 7.20
N MET A 110 2.33 2.48 7.25
CA MET A 110 0.91 2.41 6.90
C MET A 110 0.69 2.88 5.46
N VAL A 111 -0.14 2.14 4.72
CA VAL A 111 -0.71 2.62 3.45
C VAL A 111 -2.23 2.59 3.57
N ASN A 112 -2.87 3.75 3.45
CA ASN A 112 -4.33 3.89 3.48
C ASN A 112 -4.75 5.22 2.86
N CYS A 113 -6.02 5.36 2.51
CA CYS A 113 -6.56 6.60 1.91
C CYS A 113 -7.88 7.05 2.53
N ASN A 114 -8.28 6.48 3.67
CA ASN A 114 -9.48 6.89 4.36
C ASN A 114 -9.18 8.10 5.28
N PRO A 115 -9.74 9.30 5.03
CA PRO A 115 -9.44 10.47 5.85
C PRO A 115 -10.10 10.44 7.25
N GLU A 116 -11.04 9.52 7.49
CA GLU A 116 -11.82 9.48 8.74
C GLU A 116 -11.19 8.60 9.82
N THR A 117 -10.06 7.95 9.52
CA THR A 117 -9.52 6.86 10.32
C THR A 117 -8.34 7.24 11.20
N VAL A 118 -8.13 6.48 12.27
CA VAL A 118 -6.97 6.67 13.16
C VAL A 118 -5.71 6.09 12.54
N SER A 119 -5.80 5.07 11.68
CA SER A 119 -4.60 4.55 10.99
C SER A 119 -3.93 5.57 10.07
N THR A 120 -4.66 6.59 9.62
CA THR A 120 -4.14 7.70 8.81
C THR A 120 -3.68 8.90 9.65
N ASP A 121 -3.61 8.74 10.97
CA ASP A 121 -2.90 9.66 11.83
C ASP A 121 -1.40 9.37 11.76
N PHE A 122 -0.59 10.41 11.54
CA PHE A 122 0.86 10.30 11.39
C PHE A 122 1.57 9.86 12.68
N ASP A 123 0.91 9.95 13.84
CA ASP A 123 1.48 9.49 15.11
C ASP A 123 1.46 7.95 15.28
N VAL A 124 0.64 7.25 14.49
CA VAL A 124 0.43 5.79 14.64
C VAL A 124 1.54 4.98 13.98
N ALA A 125 2.02 5.40 12.81
CA ALA A 125 3.05 4.71 12.04
C ALA A 125 4.38 5.47 12.05
N ASP A 126 5.50 4.81 11.71
CA ASP A 126 6.77 5.52 11.47
C ASP A 126 6.77 6.22 10.10
N LYS A 127 5.95 5.71 9.16
CA LYS A 127 5.59 6.39 7.91
C LYS A 127 4.15 6.11 7.54
N LEU A 128 3.48 7.13 7.04
CA LEU A 128 2.15 7.05 6.44
C LEU A 128 2.24 7.42 4.95
N TYR A 129 1.81 6.51 4.07
CA TYR A 129 1.50 6.82 2.69
C TYR A 129 -0.01 6.95 2.53
N PHE A 130 -0.47 8.19 2.31
CA PHE A 130 -1.88 8.45 2.05
C PHE A 130 -2.18 8.19 0.57
N GLU A 131 -2.28 6.92 0.23
CA GLU A 131 -2.29 6.43 -1.15
C GLU A 131 -3.46 5.46 -1.37
N PRO A 132 -4.03 5.43 -2.59
CA PRO A 132 -4.98 4.38 -2.98
C PRO A 132 -4.40 2.99 -2.72
N ILE A 133 -5.21 2.10 -2.15
CA ILE A 133 -4.91 0.67 -2.03
C ILE A 133 -5.08 -0.01 -3.39
N PHE A 134 -4.19 0.33 -4.33
CA PHE A 134 -4.20 -0.08 -5.72
C PHE A 134 -2.80 -0.52 -6.15
N TRP A 135 -2.73 -1.56 -6.98
CA TRP A 135 -1.46 -2.23 -7.30
C TRP A 135 -0.40 -1.27 -7.85
N GLU A 136 -0.75 -0.38 -8.80
CA GLU A 136 0.20 0.59 -9.37
C GLU A 136 0.90 1.45 -8.32
N HIS A 137 0.17 1.86 -7.27
CA HIS A 137 0.72 2.67 -6.18
C HIS A 137 1.58 1.83 -5.24
N LEU A 138 1.08 0.64 -4.87
CA LEU A 138 1.78 -0.26 -3.96
C LEU A 138 3.08 -0.79 -4.54
N GLU A 139 3.12 -1.09 -5.85
CA GLU A 139 4.34 -1.57 -6.50
C GLU A 139 5.49 -0.57 -6.35
N GLU A 140 5.24 0.73 -6.52
CA GLU A 140 6.28 1.76 -6.35
C GLU A 140 6.66 2.02 -4.89
N ILE A 141 5.70 1.91 -3.95
CA ILE A 141 6.00 1.97 -2.51
C ILE A 141 6.91 0.80 -2.11
N LEU A 142 6.63 -0.42 -2.60
CA LEU A 142 7.42 -1.61 -2.33
C LEU A 142 8.84 -1.51 -2.91
N GLU A 143 8.98 -0.97 -4.12
CA GLU A 143 10.28 -0.71 -4.75
C GLU A 143 11.11 0.32 -3.97
N LEU A 144 10.46 1.35 -3.43
CA LEU A 144 11.10 2.38 -2.62
C LEU A 144 11.50 1.86 -1.23
N GLU A 145 10.55 1.29 -0.50
CA GLU A 145 10.72 0.97 0.91
C GLU A 145 11.41 -0.37 1.15
N LYS A 146 11.27 -1.33 0.23
CA LYS A 146 11.85 -2.68 0.30
C LYS A 146 11.59 -3.37 1.67
N PRO A 147 10.33 -3.56 2.06
CA PRO A 147 10.00 -4.11 3.37
C PRO A 147 10.42 -5.59 3.50
N GLU A 148 10.61 -6.04 4.74
CA GLU A 148 10.78 -7.47 5.05
C GLU A 148 9.51 -8.26 4.73
N GLY A 149 8.34 -7.61 4.83
CA GLY A 149 7.10 -8.16 4.34
C GLY A 149 5.91 -7.23 4.54
N VAL A 150 4.75 -7.71 4.09
CA VAL A 150 3.49 -6.96 4.08
C VAL A 150 2.40 -7.73 4.81
N ILE A 151 1.63 -7.03 5.62
CA ILE A 151 0.45 -7.54 6.31
C ILE A 151 -0.79 -7.06 5.54
N VAL A 152 -1.56 -8.02 5.05
CA VAL A 152 -2.75 -7.81 4.19
C VAL A 152 -4.06 -8.24 4.87
N GLN A 153 -3.96 -8.89 6.01
CA GLN A 153 -5.08 -9.54 6.70
C GLN A 153 -5.88 -8.58 7.61
N LEU A 154 -5.30 -7.40 7.92
CA LEU A 154 -5.92 -6.43 8.83
C LEU A 154 -6.84 -5.44 8.11
N GLY A 155 -6.58 -5.14 6.83
CA GLY A 155 -7.32 -4.15 6.04
C GLY A 155 -8.59 -4.67 5.34
N GLY A 156 -9.10 -5.85 5.70
CA GLY A 156 -10.29 -6.43 5.07
C GLY A 156 -10.12 -6.77 3.58
N GLN A 157 -11.24 -6.86 2.84
CA GLN A 157 -11.25 -7.41 1.46
C GLN A 157 -10.43 -6.60 0.45
N THR A 158 -10.26 -5.28 0.66
CA THR A 158 -9.47 -4.46 -0.27
C THR A 158 -8.02 -4.94 -0.28
N ALA A 159 -7.43 -5.12 0.92
CA ALA A 159 -6.09 -5.66 1.07
C ALA A 159 -6.00 -7.16 0.73
N LEU A 160 -6.99 -7.97 1.15
CA LEU A 160 -7.00 -9.42 0.88
C LEU A 160 -7.01 -9.74 -0.62
N LYS A 161 -7.77 -9.00 -1.44
CA LYS A 161 -7.78 -9.21 -2.90
C LYS A 161 -6.42 -9.00 -3.55
N LEU A 162 -5.60 -8.12 -2.99
CA LEU A 162 -4.26 -7.87 -3.50
C LEU A 162 -3.31 -9.01 -3.14
N ALA A 163 -3.57 -9.79 -2.09
CA ALA A 163 -2.71 -10.88 -1.63
C ALA A 163 -2.33 -11.87 -2.74
N LYS A 164 -3.23 -12.10 -3.72
CA LYS A 164 -2.95 -12.89 -4.90
C LYS A 164 -1.78 -12.32 -5.72
N ILE A 165 -1.80 -11.01 -6.00
CA ILE A 165 -0.76 -10.32 -6.76
C ILE A 165 0.57 -10.36 -5.98
N PHE A 166 0.52 -10.14 -4.67
CA PHE A 166 1.70 -10.26 -3.80
C PHE A 166 2.32 -11.67 -3.90
N HIS A 167 1.50 -12.72 -3.86
CA HIS A 167 1.94 -14.10 -3.99
C HIS A 167 2.55 -14.39 -5.38
N GLU A 168 1.86 -14.01 -6.46
CA GLU A 168 2.31 -14.21 -7.84
C GLU A 168 3.64 -13.49 -8.14
N LYS A 169 3.85 -12.33 -7.52
CA LYS A 169 5.09 -11.54 -7.65
C LYS A 169 6.16 -11.90 -6.60
N GLY A 170 5.92 -12.89 -5.74
CA GLY A 170 6.89 -13.37 -4.74
C GLY A 170 7.19 -12.36 -3.63
N ILE A 171 6.28 -11.42 -3.36
CA ILE A 171 6.43 -10.44 -2.29
C ILE A 171 6.04 -11.11 -0.96
N PRO A 172 6.87 -11.02 0.10
CA PRO A 172 6.58 -11.69 1.36
C PRO A 172 5.32 -11.16 2.03
N ILE A 173 4.33 -12.04 2.20
CA ILE A 173 3.17 -11.80 3.06
C ILE A 173 3.50 -12.33 4.45
N ILE A 174 3.38 -11.48 5.47
CA ILE A 174 3.57 -11.86 6.87
C ILE A 174 2.24 -12.41 7.42
N GLY A 175 2.29 -13.53 8.13
CA GLY A 175 1.10 -14.18 8.70
C GLY A 175 0.55 -15.29 7.81
N THR A 176 -0.78 -15.41 7.74
CA THR A 176 -1.44 -16.46 6.93
C THR A 176 -1.07 -16.30 5.46
N SER A 177 -0.61 -17.39 4.85
CA SER A 177 -0.20 -17.42 3.44
C SER A 177 -1.38 -17.23 2.49
N PHE A 178 -1.13 -16.69 1.29
CA PHE A 178 -2.17 -16.55 0.27
C PHE A 178 -2.90 -17.86 -0.05
N PRO A 179 -2.23 -19.01 -0.29
CA PRO A 179 -2.94 -20.27 -0.54
C PRO A 179 -3.89 -20.67 0.59
N ASN A 180 -3.55 -20.40 1.85
CA ASN A 180 -4.41 -20.70 2.98
C ASN A 180 -5.60 -19.73 3.08
N MET A 181 -5.40 -18.46 2.72
CA MET A 181 -6.50 -17.49 2.64
C MET A 181 -7.47 -17.84 1.50
N ASP A 182 -6.93 -18.15 0.32
CA ASP A 182 -7.70 -18.53 -0.88
C ASP A 182 -8.49 -19.83 -0.64
N LEU A 183 -7.88 -20.82 0.00
CA LEU A 183 -8.55 -22.06 0.43
C LEU A 183 -9.75 -21.80 1.35
N ALA A 184 -9.65 -20.80 2.23
CA ALA A 184 -10.73 -20.46 3.16
C ALA A 184 -11.84 -19.62 2.51
N GLU A 185 -11.51 -18.80 1.50
CA GLU A 185 -12.49 -18.00 0.76
C GLU A 185 -13.20 -18.79 -0.35
N ASP A 186 -12.54 -19.78 -0.96
CA ASP A 186 -13.13 -20.65 -1.98
C ASP A 186 -14.08 -21.67 -1.34
N ARG A 187 -15.37 -21.52 -1.62
CA ARG A 187 -16.42 -22.37 -1.03
C ARG A 187 -16.28 -23.84 -1.39
N GLY A 188 -15.77 -24.16 -2.57
CA GLY A 188 -15.60 -25.53 -3.03
C GLY A 188 -14.44 -26.20 -2.31
N ALA A 189 -13.27 -25.57 -2.39
CA ALA A 189 -12.04 -26.02 -1.74
C ALA A 189 -12.21 -26.12 -0.22
N PHE A 190 -12.87 -25.15 0.41
CA PHE A 190 -13.19 -25.19 1.84
C PHE A 190 -14.15 -26.34 2.19
N SER A 191 -15.19 -26.56 1.40
CA SER A 191 -16.14 -27.68 1.61
C SER A 191 -15.46 -29.03 1.48
N ASP A 192 -14.55 -29.19 0.53
CA ASP A 192 -13.81 -30.43 0.35
C ASP A 192 -12.81 -30.67 1.47
N LEU A 193 -12.17 -29.62 1.99
CA LEU A 193 -11.31 -29.70 3.18
C LEU A 193 -12.08 -30.19 4.40
N LEU A 194 -13.31 -29.75 4.62
CA LEU A 194 -14.14 -30.15 5.77
C LEU A 194 -14.66 -31.60 5.70
N LYS A 195 -14.66 -32.22 4.52
CA LYS A 195 -15.08 -33.62 4.34
C LYS A 195 -13.94 -34.62 4.59
N ALA A 196 -12.70 -34.15 4.58
CA ALA A 196 -11.50 -34.94 4.84
C ALA A 196 -11.33 -35.22 6.34
#